data_AF-A0A936E7E2-F1
#
_entry.id   AF-A0A936E7E2-F1
#
_cell.length_a   1.000
_cell.length_b   1.000
_cell.length_c   1.000
_cell.angle_alpha   90.00
_cell.angle_beta   90.00
_cell.angle_gamma   90.00
#
_symmetry.space_group_name_H-M   'P 1'
#
loop_
_entity.id
_entity.type
_entity.pdbx_description
1 polymer ?
#
loop_
_entity_poly.entity_id
_entity_poly.type
_entity_poly.pdbx_seq_one_letter_code
_entity_poly.pdbx_strand_id
1 'polypeptide(L)'
;MAVDPVAALLREADPERYFAHLLVPREVRADVAALFAFDAELARLRDHARQPAMGEVRLQWWAEALDGKRDAEARAHPLAVALFAAMARHALPAKAFADMIEARRFDLYDDAPLTRQDSEGHFGETTGATLRLAALVLAPDAETAEAAGHGGCALGIATALRRLPVLMRRGQCPLPLDLLSEYGLDRAGLLASGQGAEAAVAAFAAFGRHHFARFIESARDLPQKVRPVFAPVSLAARVLRVAADRPGAVLAAGVPAAPLRDRWAMLRAASGRWLDVR
;
A
#
# COMPACT_ATOMS: atom_id res chain seq x y z
N MET A 1 5.26 -4.57 30.01
CA MET A 1 5.52 -5.33 28.77
C MET A 1 6.39 -4.45 27.89
N ALA A 2 7.57 -4.91 27.48
CA ALA A 2 8.37 -4.19 26.49
C ALA A 2 7.52 -4.02 25.22
N VAL A 3 7.47 -2.80 24.67
CA VAL A 3 6.81 -2.56 23.39
C VAL A 3 7.64 -3.26 22.32
N ASP A 4 7.02 -4.14 21.54
CA ASP A 4 7.67 -4.76 20.39
C ASP A 4 8.21 -3.66 19.45
N PRO A 5 9.53 -3.60 19.21
CA PRO A 5 10.15 -2.54 18.42
C PRO A 5 9.58 -2.48 16.99
N VAL A 6 9.19 -3.61 16.41
CA VAL A 6 8.60 -3.66 15.06
C VAL A 6 7.19 -3.06 15.07
N ALA A 7 6.39 -3.38 16.08
CA ALA A 7 5.07 -2.78 16.24
C ALA A 7 5.14 -1.26 16.51
N ALA A 8 6.19 -0.79 17.19
CA ALA A 8 6.44 0.64 17.38
C ALA A 8 6.80 1.33 16.05
N LEU A 9 7.72 0.74 15.28
CA LEU A 9 8.08 1.22 13.94
C LEU A 9 6.86 1.29 13.03
N LEU A 10 6.02 0.24 13.02
CA LEU A 10 4.79 0.20 12.23
C LEU A 10 3.81 1.29 12.66
N ARG A 11 3.64 1.51 13.96
CA ARG A 11 2.73 2.54 14.49
C ARG A 11 3.09 3.94 14.01
N GLU A 12 4.38 4.22 13.93
CA GLU A 12 4.90 5.50 13.43
C GLU A 12 4.79 5.60 11.90
N ALA A 13 5.07 4.49 11.20
CA ALA A 13 5.09 4.41 9.75
C ALA A 13 3.70 4.48 9.10
N ASP A 14 2.79 3.67 9.62
CA ASP A 14 1.51 3.35 9.03
C ASP A 14 0.52 3.03 10.15
N PRO A 15 -0.10 4.06 10.77
CA PRO A 15 -1.06 3.90 11.86
C PRO A 15 -2.28 3.04 11.49
N GLU A 16 -2.61 2.96 10.19
CA GLU A 16 -3.76 2.23 9.67
C GLU A 16 -3.48 0.73 9.64
N ARG A 17 -2.34 0.32 9.07
CA ARG A 17 -1.87 -1.07 9.14
C ARG A 17 -1.46 -1.46 10.55
N TYR A 18 -0.96 -0.53 11.37
CA TYR A 18 -0.81 -0.76 12.81
C TYR A 18 -2.16 -1.04 13.47
N PHE A 19 -3.27 -0.40 13.09
CA PHE A 19 -4.56 -0.81 13.65
C PHE A 19 -4.99 -2.19 13.14
N ALA A 20 -4.85 -2.44 11.84
CA ALA A 20 -5.25 -3.72 11.23
C ALA A 20 -4.50 -4.93 11.79
N HIS A 21 -3.18 -4.83 12.05
CA HIS A 21 -2.44 -5.96 12.63
C HIS A 21 -2.92 -6.31 14.06
N LEU A 22 -3.52 -5.37 14.81
CA LEU A 22 -4.09 -5.69 16.13
C LEU A 22 -5.34 -6.57 16.03
N LEU A 23 -5.99 -6.60 14.86
CA LEU A 23 -7.18 -7.40 14.59
C LEU A 23 -6.86 -8.85 14.21
N VAL A 24 -5.58 -9.18 13.95
CA VAL A 24 -5.15 -10.55 13.65
C VAL A 24 -4.95 -11.37 14.94
N PRO A 25 -5.01 -12.72 14.86
CA PRO A 25 -4.72 -13.60 15.99
C PRO A 25 -3.37 -13.29 16.63
N ARG A 26 -3.27 -13.44 17.95
CA ARG A 26 -2.09 -13.00 18.72
C ARG A 26 -0.83 -13.79 18.33
N GLU A 27 -1.01 -15.03 17.92
CA GLU A 27 0.03 -16.01 17.60
C GLU A 27 0.85 -15.60 16.37
N VAL A 28 0.23 -14.90 15.42
CA VAL A 28 0.85 -14.46 14.16
C VAL A 28 0.99 -12.95 14.05
N ARG A 29 0.61 -12.22 15.11
CA ARG A 29 0.56 -10.75 15.09
C ARG A 29 1.92 -10.11 14.85
N ALA A 30 2.97 -10.64 15.45
CA ALA A 30 4.34 -10.15 15.25
C ALA A 30 4.80 -10.35 13.81
N ASP A 31 4.43 -11.49 13.19
CA ASP A 31 4.80 -11.81 11.82
C ASP A 31 4.09 -10.89 10.82
N VAL A 32 2.79 -10.64 11.01
CA VAL A 32 2.04 -9.67 10.20
C VAL A 32 2.59 -8.25 10.41
N ALA A 33 2.96 -7.89 11.65
CA ALA A 33 3.57 -6.58 11.92
C ALA A 33 4.89 -6.40 11.16
N ALA A 34 5.72 -7.44 11.07
CA ALA A 34 6.97 -7.40 10.30
C ALA A 34 6.72 -7.20 8.81
N LEU A 35 5.76 -7.91 8.22
CA LEU A 35 5.40 -7.73 6.81
C LEU A 35 4.89 -6.32 6.50
N PHE A 36 3.99 -5.79 7.33
CA PHE A 36 3.48 -4.44 7.17
C PHE A 36 4.55 -3.37 7.42
N ALA A 37 5.43 -3.58 8.40
CA ALA A 37 6.53 -2.65 8.68
C ALA A 37 7.55 -2.64 7.54
N PHE A 38 7.81 -3.79 6.90
CA PHE A 38 8.68 -3.87 5.74
C PHE A 38 8.15 -3.06 4.55
N ASP A 39 6.89 -3.27 4.14
CA ASP A 39 6.29 -2.46 3.08
C ASP A 39 6.28 -0.96 3.43
N ALA A 40 5.94 -0.62 4.68
CA ALA A 40 5.94 0.76 5.14
C ALA A 40 7.36 1.37 5.24
N GLU A 41 8.39 0.57 5.46
CA GLU A 41 9.78 1.02 5.36
C GLU A 41 10.14 1.34 3.91
N LEU A 42 9.88 0.42 2.97
CA LEU A 42 10.17 0.62 1.56
C LEU A 42 9.43 1.84 0.99
N ALA A 43 8.12 1.96 1.28
CA ALA A 43 7.29 3.06 0.80
C ALA A 43 7.77 4.44 1.29
N ARG A 44 8.41 4.50 2.46
CA ARG A 44 8.90 5.75 3.05
C ARG A 44 10.29 6.14 2.54
N LEU A 45 11.01 5.27 1.83
CA LEU A 45 12.34 5.59 1.32
C LEU A 45 12.30 6.81 0.42
N ARG A 46 11.30 6.90 -0.46
CA ARG A 46 11.13 8.08 -1.30
C ARG A 46 10.83 9.35 -0.50
N ASP A 47 10.05 9.23 0.58
CA ASP A 47 9.67 10.38 1.42
C ASP A 47 10.87 11.00 2.17
N HIS A 48 11.91 10.20 2.47
CA HIS A 48 13.07 10.62 3.27
C HIS A 48 14.33 10.86 2.43
N ALA A 49 14.43 10.27 1.24
CA ALA A 49 15.58 10.41 0.37
C ALA A 49 15.56 11.77 -0.35
N ARG A 50 16.49 12.66 0.03
CA ARG A 50 16.73 13.92 -0.70
C ARG A 50 17.24 13.69 -2.12
N GLN A 51 17.95 12.59 -2.34
CA GLN A 51 18.52 12.18 -3.63
C GLN A 51 18.14 10.71 -3.88
N PRO A 52 17.71 10.35 -5.10
CA PRO A 52 17.34 8.96 -5.44
C PRO A 52 18.39 7.93 -5.02
N ALA A 53 19.67 8.24 -5.25
CA ALA A 53 20.81 7.39 -4.89
C ALA A 53 20.82 6.95 -3.41
N MET A 54 20.38 7.79 -2.47
CA MET A 54 20.31 7.41 -1.04
C MET A 54 19.22 6.36 -0.79
N GLY A 55 18.09 6.47 -1.50
CA GLY A 55 17.04 5.45 -1.47
C GLY A 55 17.53 4.14 -2.07
N GLU A 56 18.31 4.20 -3.16
CA GLU A 56 18.88 3.01 -3.80
C GLU A 56 19.82 2.25 -2.88
N VAL A 57 20.69 2.94 -2.14
CA VAL A 57 21.58 2.29 -1.16
C VAL A 57 20.76 1.48 -0.15
N ARG A 58 19.60 2.00 0.29
CA ARG A 58 18.74 1.30 1.24
C ARG A 58 17.96 0.13 0.61
N LEU A 59 17.46 0.28 -0.61
CA LEU A 59 16.84 -0.83 -1.35
C LEU A 59 17.85 -1.94 -1.64
N GLN A 60 19.07 -1.56 -2.02
CA GLN A 60 20.17 -2.49 -2.28
C GLN A 60 20.58 -3.23 -1.00
N TRP A 61 20.63 -2.52 0.15
CA TRP A 61 20.85 -3.16 1.45
C TRP A 61 19.80 -4.24 1.73
N TRP A 62 18.51 -3.95 1.48
CA TRP A 62 17.44 -4.92 1.66
C TRP A 62 17.55 -6.13 0.72
N ALA A 63 17.88 -5.89 -0.56
CA ALA A 63 18.10 -6.96 -1.52
C ALA A 63 19.26 -7.88 -1.09
N GLU A 64 20.38 -7.29 -0.67
CA GLU A 64 21.55 -8.04 -0.17
C GLU A 64 21.28 -8.77 1.13
N ALA A 65 20.44 -8.20 2.01
CA ALA A 65 20.01 -8.87 3.24
C ALA A 65 19.12 -10.09 2.94
N LEU A 66 18.19 -9.99 1.98
CA LEU A 66 17.35 -11.11 1.54
C LEU A 66 18.17 -12.22 0.86
N ASP A 67 19.23 -11.86 0.15
CA ASP A 67 20.18 -12.79 -0.47
C ASP A 67 21.18 -13.43 0.53
N GLY A 68 21.15 -13.05 1.81
CA GLY A 68 22.08 -13.53 2.85
C GLY A 68 23.49 -12.92 2.78
N LYS A 69 23.72 -11.93 1.89
CA LYS A 69 25.03 -11.24 1.75
C LYS A 69 25.33 -10.31 2.92
N ARG A 70 24.30 -9.91 3.69
CA ARG A 70 24.40 -9.01 4.86
C ARG A 70 23.96 -9.65 6.18
N ASP A 71 24.16 -10.94 6.35
CA ASP A 71 23.69 -11.70 7.53
C ASP A 71 24.01 -11.05 8.89
N ALA A 72 25.25 -10.58 9.09
CA ALA A 72 25.66 -9.96 10.36
C ALA A 72 24.90 -8.64 10.63
N GLU A 73 24.75 -7.80 9.60
CA GLU A 73 24.02 -6.53 9.71
C GLU A 73 22.51 -6.75 9.87
N ALA A 74 21.95 -7.71 9.13
CA ALA A 74 20.53 -8.06 9.23
C ALA A 74 20.17 -8.59 10.63
N ARG A 75 21.06 -9.35 11.28
CA ARG A 75 20.88 -9.79 12.68
C ARG A 75 20.87 -8.65 13.69
N ALA A 76 21.48 -7.51 13.36
CA ALA A 76 21.46 -6.30 14.18
C ALA A 76 20.25 -5.38 13.87
N HIS A 77 19.51 -5.64 12.79
CA HIS A 77 18.37 -4.84 12.36
C HIS A 77 17.04 -5.45 12.85
N PRO A 78 16.32 -4.83 13.82
CA PRO A 78 15.15 -5.44 14.45
C PRO A 78 14.06 -5.89 13.46
N LEU A 79 13.80 -5.09 12.43
CA LEU A 79 12.82 -5.44 11.41
C LEU A 79 13.29 -6.60 10.53
N ALA A 80 14.59 -6.69 10.20
CA ALA A 80 15.09 -7.76 9.34
C ALA A 80 15.06 -9.10 10.09
N VAL A 81 15.43 -9.10 11.39
CA VAL A 81 15.29 -10.26 12.27
C VAL A 81 13.85 -10.76 12.30
N ALA A 82 12.88 -9.87 12.53
CA ALA A 82 11.47 -10.25 12.60
C ALA A 82 10.94 -10.73 11.24
N LEU A 83 11.30 -10.04 10.16
CA LEU A 83 10.89 -10.38 8.80
C LEU A 83 11.41 -11.77 8.39
N PHE A 84 12.70 -12.03 8.58
CA PHE A 84 13.31 -13.31 8.18
C PHE A 84 12.80 -14.47 9.05
N ALA A 85 12.54 -14.24 10.33
CA ALA A 85 11.88 -15.22 11.18
C ALA A 85 10.46 -15.56 10.68
N ALA A 86 9.68 -14.55 10.25
CA ALA A 86 8.36 -14.76 9.67
C ALA A 86 8.43 -15.50 8.32
N MET A 87 9.36 -15.11 7.45
CA MET A 87 9.60 -15.77 6.17
C MET A 87 9.92 -17.26 6.34
N ALA A 88 10.84 -17.59 7.26
CA ALA A 88 11.22 -18.97 7.54
C ALA A 88 10.07 -19.77 8.17
N ARG A 89 9.35 -19.19 9.14
CA ARG A 89 8.27 -19.86 9.87
C ARG A 89 7.09 -20.23 8.97
N HIS A 90 6.78 -19.38 8.00
CA HIS A 90 5.60 -19.52 7.12
C HIS A 90 5.97 -19.91 5.68
N ALA A 91 7.25 -20.26 5.43
CA ALA A 91 7.77 -20.58 4.10
C ALA A 91 7.38 -19.54 3.03
N LEU A 92 7.46 -18.25 3.37
CA LEU A 92 7.04 -17.18 2.48
C LEU A 92 7.98 -17.07 1.27
N PRO A 93 7.46 -16.81 0.06
CA PRO A 93 8.27 -16.80 -1.16
C PRO A 93 9.23 -15.61 -1.18
N ALA A 94 10.54 -15.87 -1.07
CA ALA A 94 11.57 -14.83 -1.10
C ALA A 94 11.50 -13.94 -2.35
N LYS A 95 11.12 -14.51 -3.49
CA LYS A 95 10.90 -13.78 -4.75
C LYS A 95 9.91 -12.62 -4.59
N ALA A 96 8.82 -12.78 -3.85
CA ALA A 96 7.84 -11.71 -3.66
C ALA A 96 8.44 -10.48 -2.94
N PHE A 97 9.38 -10.69 -2.01
CA PHE A 97 10.06 -9.59 -1.33
C PHE A 97 11.06 -8.88 -2.25
N ALA A 98 11.76 -9.63 -3.11
CA ALA A 98 12.63 -9.07 -4.13
C ALA A 98 11.83 -8.23 -5.15
N ASP A 99 10.68 -8.74 -5.60
CA ASP A 99 9.78 -8.03 -6.51
C ASP A 99 9.23 -6.75 -5.88
N MET A 100 8.85 -6.77 -4.59
CA MET A 100 8.46 -5.58 -3.82
C MET A 100 9.57 -4.51 -3.79
N ILE A 101 10.84 -4.91 -3.59
CA ILE A 101 11.98 -4.00 -3.58
C ILE A 101 12.17 -3.37 -4.96
N GLU A 102 12.08 -4.17 -6.02
CA GLU A 102 12.25 -3.67 -7.39
C GLU A 102 11.11 -2.73 -7.79
N ALA A 103 9.86 -3.07 -7.45
CA ALA A 103 8.72 -2.18 -7.65
C ALA A 103 8.90 -0.82 -6.94
N ARG A 104 9.56 -0.80 -5.77
CA ARG A 104 9.86 0.41 -4.99
C ARG A 104 11.05 1.21 -5.53
N ARG A 105 11.87 0.63 -6.40
CA ARG A 105 12.95 1.35 -7.09
C ARG A 105 12.38 2.40 -8.03
N PHE A 106 11.28 2.08 -8.72
CA PHE A 106 10.55 3.02 -9.57
C PHE A 106 10.15 4.30 -8.83
N ASP A 107 9.68 4.16 -7.58
CA ASP A 107 9.25 5.30 -6.75
C ASP A 107 10.38 6.31 -6.50
N LEU A 108 11.66 5.91 -6.59
CA LEU A 108 12.82 6.76 -6.31
C LEU A 108 13.04 7.87 -7.34
N TYR A 109 12.61 7.65 -8.58
CA TYR A 109 12.96 8.46 -9.74
C TYR A 109 11.88 9.46 -10.18
N ASP A 110 10.75 9.52 -9.45
CA ASP A 110 9.59 10.39 -9.75
C ASP A 110 8.99 10.20 -11.17
N ASP A 111 9.21 9.01 -11.72
CA ASP A 111 8.58 8.59 -12.96
C ASP A 111 7.09 8.42 -12.73
N ALA A 112 6.30 8.90 -13.70
CA ALA A 112 4.86 8.68 -13.69
C ALA A 112 4.57 7.30 -14.28
N PRO A 113 3.56 6.56 -13.78
CA PRO A 113 3.06 5.39 -14.49
C PRO A 113 2.67 5.79 -15.91
N LEU A 114 3.14 5.07 -16.93
CA LEU A 114 2.81 5.42 -18.30
C LEU A 114 1.35 5.10 -18.59
N THR A 115 0.86 3.99 -18.04
CA THR A 115 -0.48 3.47 -18.22
C THR A 115 -1.17 3.14 -16.90
N ARG A 116 -2.51 3.02 -16.93
CA ARG A 116 -3.29 2.44 -15.83
C ARG A 116 -2.80 1.03 -15.47
N GLN A 117 -2.41 0.23 -16.46
CA GLN A 117 -1.87 -1.11 -16.26
C GLN A 117 -0.53 -1.10 -15.49
N ASP A 118 0.34 -0.12 -15.75
CA ASP A 118 1.58 0.03 -14.97
C ASP A 118 1.26 0.33 -13.49
N SER A 119 0.20 1.10 -13.23
CA SER A 119 -0.27 1.33 -11.85
C SER A 119 -0.80 0.05 -11.20
N GLU A 120 -1.54 -0.79 -11.94
CA GLU A 120 -1.99 -2.09 -11.44
C GLU A 120 -0.81 -3.00 -11.10
N GLY A 121 0.18 -3.09 -12.00
CA GLY A 121 1.40 -3.86 -11.78
C GLY A 121 2.14 -3.38 -10.53
N HIS A 122 2.37 -2.07 -10.42
CA HIS A 122 3.04 -1.49 -9.25
C HIS A 122 2.27 -1.74 -7.94
N PHE A 123 0.95 -1.49 -7.91
CA PHE A 123 0.16 -1.72 -6.70
C PHE A 123 -0.02 -3.20 -6.37
N GLY A 124 -0.02 -4.07 -7.38
CA GLY A 124 0.00 -5.52 -7.25
C GLY A 124 1.28 -6.01 -6.57
N GLU A 125 2.45 -5.56 -7.05
CA GLU A 125 3.76 -5.95 -6.51
C GLU A 125 4.11 -5.27 -5.19
N THR A 126 3.34 -4.27 -4.74
CA THR A 126 3.58 -3.57 -3.47
C THR A 126 2.49 -3.88 -2.44
N THR A 127 1.39 -3.14 -2.50
CA THR A 127 0.28 -3.24 -1.54
C THR A 127 -0.41 -4.59 -1.63
N GLY A 128 -0.63 -5.10 -2.84
CA GLY A 128 -1.23 -6.41 -3.10
C GLY A 128 -0.36 -7.56 -2.60
N ALA A 129 0.93 -7.56 -2.93
CA ALA A 129 1.91 -8.53 -2.46
C ALA A 129 1.95 -8.58 -0.92
N THR A 130 1.96 -7.41 -0.27
CA THR A 130 1.92 -7.30 1.20
C THR A 130 0.66 -7.93 1.79
N LEU A 131 -0.53 -7.66 1.22
CA LEU A 131 -1.79 -8.26 1.65
C LEU A 131 -1.79 -9.78 1.45
N ARG A 132 -1.25 -10.26 0.33
CA ARG A 132 -1.14 -11.69 0.02
C ARG A 132 -0.19 -12.40 0.99
N LEU A 133 1.01 -11.86 1.21
CA LEU A 133 1.99 -12.42 2.14
C LEU A 133 1.44 -12.50 3.56
N ALA A 134 0.76 -11.44 4.02
CA ALA A 134 0.09 -11.46 5.32
C ALA A 134 -1.07 -12.46 5.37
N ALA A 135 -1.81 -12.67 4.28
CA ALA A 135 -2.84 -13.70 4.22
C ALA A 135 -2.26 -15.12 4.31
N LEU A 136 -1.11 -15.40 3.66
CA LEU A 136 -0.40 -16.68 3.75
C LEU A 136 0.00 -17.04 5.19
N VAL A 137 0.41 -16.05 5.99
CA VAL A 137 0.72 -16.23 7.42
C VAL A 137 -0.49 -16.74 8.22
N LEU A 138 -1.71 -16.35 7.84
CA LEU A 138 -2.93 -16.75 8.53
C LEU A 138 -3.57 -18.01 7.90
N ALA A 139 -3.41 -18.19 6.61
CA ALA A 139 -4.05 -19.24 5.84
C ALA A 139 -3.24 -19.55 4.56
N PRO A 140 -2.24 -20.45 4.63
CA PRO A 140 -1.37 -20.74 3.49
C PRO A 140 -2.12 -21.33 2.29
N ASP A 141 -3.20 -22.08 2.54
CA ASP A 141 -4.01 -22.74 1.51
C ASP A 141 -5.22 -21.90 1.05
N ALA A 142 -5.36 -20.66 1.53
CA ALA A 142 -6.49 -19.83 1.14
C ALA A 142 -6.24 -19.13 -0.20
N GLU A 143 -7.21 -19.26 -1.12
CA GLU A 143 -7.21 -18.51 -2.36
C GLU A 143 -7.51 -17.02 -2.11
N THR A 144 -6.44 -16.22 -2.04
CA THR A 144 -6.53 -14.79 -1.72
C THR A 144 -5.98 -13.90 -2.83
N ALA A 145 -5.55 -14.47 -3.96
CA ALA A 145 -4.83 -13.75 -5.02
C ALA A 145 -5.66 -12.62 -5.63
N GLU A 146 -6.90 -12.89 -6.03
CA GLU A 146 -7.78 -11.86 -6.62
C GLU A 146 -8.08 -10.73 -5.62
N ALA A 147 -8.42 -11.09 -4.38
CA ALA A 147 -8.70 -10.12 -3.32
C ALA A 147 -7.46 -9.26 -3.00
N ALA A 148 -6.27 -9.85 -2.99
CA ALA A 148 -5.02 -9.14 -2.78
C ALA A 148 -4.68 -8.21 -3.95
N GLY A 149 -4.82 -8.66 -5.20
CA GLY A 149 -4.55 -7.84 -6.38
C GLY A 149 -5.47 -6.64 -6.46
N HIS A 150 -6.79 -6.87 -6.47
CA HIS A 150 -7.77 -5.79 -6.56
C HIS A 150 -7.80 -4.92 -5.28
N GLY A 151 -7.68 -5.52 -4.09
CA GLY A 151 -7.59 -4.76 -2.84
C GLY A 151 -6.34 -3.90 -2.76
N GLY A 152 -5.21 -4.40 -3.27
CA GLY A 152 -3.95 -3.69 -3.39
C GLY A 152 -4.05 -2.48 -4.31
N CYS A 153 -4.63 -2.65 -5.50
CA CYS A 153 -4.87 -1.54 -6.44
C CYS A 153 -5.80 -0.48 -5.84
N ALA A 154 -6.94 -0.88 -5.28
CA ALA A 154 -7.89 0.06 -4.69
C ALA A 154 -7.28 0.89 -3.55
N LEU A 155 -6.54 0.23 -2.65
CA LEU A 155 -5.86 0.89 -1.53
C LEU A 155 -4.68 1.75 -1.99
N GLY A 156 -3.91 1.30 -2.99
CA GLY A 156 -2.82 2.05 -3.60
C GLY A 156 -3.30 3.35 -4.24
N ILE A 157 -4.32 3.27 -5.10
CA ILE A 157 -4.96 4.43 -5.75
C ILE A 157 -5.53 5.39 -4.70
N ALA A 158 -6.25 4.87 -3.70
CA ALA A 158 -6.74 5.70 -2.60
C ALA A 158 -5.60 6.40 -1.85
N THR A 159 -4.50 5.71 -1.57
CA THR A 159 -3.34 6.30 -0.90
C THR A 159 -2.68 7.40 -1.74
N ALA A 160 -2.55 7.19 -3.04
CA ALA A 160 -2.07 8.18 -4.00
C ALA A 160 -2.97 9.43 -4.01
N LEU A 161 -4.28 9.27 -4.17
CA LEU A 161 -5.26 10.37 -4.16
C LEU A 161 -5.28 11.12 -2.82
N ARG A 162 -5.18 10.40 -1.71
CA ARG A 162 -5.09 10.99 -0.37
C ARG A 162 -3.90 11.92 -0.23
N ARG A 163 -2.75 11.53 -0.81
CA ARG A 163 -1.47 12.25 -0.73
C ARG A 163 -1.23 13.18 -1.91
N LEU A 164 -2.17 13.27 -2.86
CA LEU A 164 -1.97 13.92 -4.16
C LEU A 164 -1.29 15.31 -4.07
N PRO A 165 -1.73 16.26 -3.22
CA PRO A 165 -1.07 17.56 -3.15
C PRO A 165 0.36 17.50 -2.62
N VAL A 166 0.66 16.59 -1.69
CA VAL A 166 2.00 16.39 -1.15
C VAL A 166 2.92 15.81 -2.21
N LEU A 167 2.43 14.84 -2.98
CA LEU A 167 3.16 14.22 -4.08
C LEU A 167 3.47 15.26 -5.17
N MET A 168 2.46 16.05 -5.59
CA MET A 168 2.64 17.11 -6.59
C MET A 168 3.67 18.15 -6.16
N ARG A 169 3.63 18.62 -4.90
CA ARG A 169 4.64 19.56 -4.37
C ARG A 169 6.06 19.02 -4.35
N ARG A 170 6.21 17.69 -4.37
CA ARG A 170 7.51 17.00 -4.46
C ARG A 170 7.91 16.67 -5.90
N GLY A 171 7.14 17.12 -6.89
CA GLY A 171 7.38 16.84 -8.31
C GLY A 171 6.91 15.46 -8.76
N GLN A 172 6.06 14.80 -7.98
CA GLN A 172 5.61 13.44 -8.24
C GLN A 172 4.23 13.41 -8.88
N CYS A 173 4.11 12.61 -9.94
CA CYS A 173 2.86 12.42 -10.68
C CYS A 173 2.33 11.01 -10.43
N PRO A 174 1.39 10.83 -9.48
CA PRO A 174 0.85 9.51 -9.18
C PRO A 174 -0.26 9.06 -10.14
N LEU A 175 -0.72 9.95 -11.04
CA LEU A 175 -1.72 9.61 -12.05
C LEU A 175 -1.03 9.04 -13.29
N PRO A 176 -1.61 8.03 -13.95
CA PRO A 176 -1.12 7.51 -15.22
C PRO A 176 -1.09 8.56 -16.33
N LEU A 177 -0.05 8.53 -17.18
CA LEU A 177 0.09 9.49 -18.29
C LEU A 177 -0.95 9.29 -19.39
N ASP A 178 -1.33 8.04 -19.69
CA ASP A 178 -2.43 7.73 -20.62
C ASP A 178 -3.74 8.38 -20.16
N LEU A 179 -4.04 8.26 -18.87
CA LEU A 179 -5.22 8.86 -18.24
C LEU A 179 -5.15 10.38 -18.27
N LEU A 180 -4.00 11.00 -17.95
CA LEU A 180 -3.87 12.46 -18.06
C LEU A 180 -4.10 12.95 -19.49
N SER A 181 -3.56 12.22 -20.48
CA SER A 181 -3.65 12.56 -21.89
C SER A 181 -5.09 12.53 -22.40
N GLU A 182 -5.94 11.62 -21.90
CA GLU A 182 -7.39 11.60 -22.21
C GLU A 182 -8.11 12.91 -21.86
N TYR A 183 -7.58 13.66 -20.88
CA TYR A 183 -8.11 14.96 -20.45
C TYR A 183 -7.27 16.14 -20.93
N GLY A 184 -6.39 15.93 -21.91
CA GLY A 184 -5.54 16.99 -22.47
C GLY A 184 -4.46 17.51 -21.51
N LEU A 185 -4.05 16.68 -20.54
CA LEU A 185 -3.01 17.00 -19.57
C LEU A 185 -1.78 16.12 -19.77
N ASP A 186 -0.65 16.62 -19.32
CA ASP A 186 0.58 15.86 -19.15
C ASP A 186 1.11 15.99 -17.71
N ARG A 187 2.26 15.36 -17.44
CA ARG A 187 2.93 15.45 -16.14
C ARG A 187 3.22 16.89 -15.74
N ALA A 188 3.66 17.74 -16.67
CA ALA A 188 4.03 19.12 -16.37
C ALA A 188 2.80 19.96 -16.00
N GLY A 189 1.71 19.81 -16.74
CA GLY A 189 0.44 20.48 -16.49
C GLY A 189 -0.16 20.10 -15.14
N LEU A 190 -0.13 18.81 -14.79
CA LEU A 190 -0.55 18.38 -13.45
C LEU A 190 0.30 19.03 -12.36
N LEU A 191 1.63 18.99 -12.48
CA LEU A 191 2.54 19.48 -11.44
C LEU A 191 2.58 21.01 -11.29
N ALA A 192 2.32 21.75 -12.37
CA ALA A 192 2.42 23.22 -12.37
C ALA A 192 1.30 23.88 -11.54
N SER A 193 0.05 23.44 -11.71
CA SER A 193 -1.09 24.04 -11.00
C SER A 193 -2.19 23.04 -10.62
N GLY A 194 -2.23 21.86 -11.25
CA GLY A 194 -3.36 20.92 -11.13
C GLY A 194 -4.67 21.47 -11.70
N GLN A 195 -4.65 22.64 -12.35
CA GLN A 195 -5.84 23.25 -12.92
C GLN A 195 -6.35 22.42 -14.10
N GLY A 196 -7.64 22.10 -14.11
CA GLY A 196 -8.24 21.26 -15.15
C GLY A 196 -8.03 19.76 -14.93
N ALA A 197 -7.30 19.35 -13.88
CA ALA A 197 -7.07 17.95 -13.55
C ALA A 197 -8.24 17.29 -12.83
N GLU A 198 -9.34 18.00 -12.57
CA GLU A 198 -10.49 17.48 -11.84
C GLU A 198 -11.07 16.22 -12.48
N ALA A 199 -11.21 16.24 -13.81
CA ALA A 199 -11.75 15.11 -14.56
C ALA A 199 -10.80 13.90 -14.53
N ALA A 200 -9.48 14.13 -14.64
CA ALA A 200 -8.47 13.09 -14.50
C ALA A 200 -8.45 12.48 -13.08
N VAL A 201 -8.57 13.30 -12.04
CA VAL A 201 -8.65 12.83 -10.64
C VAL A 201 -9.92 12.00 -10.42
N ALA A 202 -11.07 12.45 -10.94
CA ALA A 202 -12.31 11.70 -10.86
C ALA A 202 -12.23 10.38 -11.65
N ALA A 203 -11.57 10.36 -12.81
CA ALA A 203 -11.34 9.16 -13.61
C ALA A 203 -10.43 8.16 -12.89
N PHE A 204 -9.35 8.63 -12.26
CA PHE A 204 -8.45 7.78 -11.48
C PHE A 204 -9.16 7.23 -10.23
N ALA A 205 -10.03 8.03 -9.60
CA ALA A 205 -10.91 7.55 -8.54
C ALA A 205 -11.89 6.48 -9.05
N ALA A 206 -12.48 6.66 -10.24
CA ALA A 206 -13.36 5.67 -10.86
C ALA A 206 -12.62 4.35 -11.15
N PHE A 207 -11.37 4.43 -11.62
CA PHE A 207 -10.50 3.28 -11.78
C PHE A 207 -10.26 2.54 -10.46
N GLY A 208 -9.94 3.26 -9.38
CA GLY A 208 -9.85 2.67 -8.04
C GLY A 208 -11.16 2.05 -7.55
N ARG A 209 -12.32 2.63 -7.86
CA ARG A 209 -13.64 2.05 -7.53
C ARG A 209 -13.90 0.74 -8.27
N HIS A 210 -13.45 0.62 -9.52
CA HIS A 210 -13.53 -0.63 -10.26
C HIS A 210 -12.79 -1.75 -9.52
N HIS A 211 -11.54 -1.53 -9.13
CA HIS A 211 -10.79 -2.50 -8.31
C HIS A 211 -11.46 -2.75 -6.97
N PHE A 212 -11.98 -1.72 -6.30
CA PHE A 212 -12.64 -1.92 -5.02
C PHE A 212 -13.89 -2.81 -5.17
N ALA A 213 -14.70 -2.64 -6.22
CA ALA A 213 -15.85 -3.51 -6.47
C ALA A 213 -15.45 -4.98 -6.69
N ARG A 214 -14.40 -5.22 -7.49
CA ARG A 214 -13.83 -6.55 -7.71
C ARG A 214 -13.23 -7.17 -6.44
N PHE A 215 -12.62 -6.35 -5.59
CA PHE A 215 -12.21 -6.76 -4.25
C PHE A 215 -13.42 -7.20 -3.41
N ILE A 216 -14.51 -6.44 -3.39
CA ILE A 216 -15.71 -6.81 -2.61
C ILE A 216 -16.31 -8.13 -3.08
N GLU A 217 -16.32 -8.39 -4.40
CA GLU A 217 -16.77 -9.66 -4.96
C GLU A 217 -15.91 -10.82 -4.46
N SER A 218 -14.59 -10.75 -4.63
CA SER A 218 -13.65 -11.78 -4.16
C SER A 218 -13.57 -11.90 -2.63
N ALA A 219 -13.82 -10.82 -1.89
CA ALA A 219 -13.76 -10.80 -0.43
C ALA A 219 -14.92 -11.52 0.26
N ARG A 220 -15.98 -11.89 -0.48
CA ARG A 220 -17.13 -12.65 0.06
C ARG A 220 -16.72 -14.05 0.51
N ASP A 221 -15.86 -14.69 -0.27
CA ASP A 221 -15.45 -16.07 -0.09
C ASP A 221 -14.19 -16.21 0.79
N LEU A 222 -13.62 -15.08 1.22
CA LEU A 222 -12.45 -15.09 2.10
C LEU A 222 -12.76 -15.76 3.46
N PRO A 223 -11.91 -16.71 3.89
CA PRO A 223 -12.00 -17.29 5.22
C PRO A 223 -12.02 -16.22 6.31
N GLN A 224 -12.83 -16.40 7.35
CA GLN A 224 -12.97 -15.41 8.43
C GLN A 224 -11.62 -15.02 9.03
N LYS A 225 -10.70 -15.98 9.16
CA LYS A 225 -9.36 -15.75 9.70
C LYS A 225 -8.52 -14.75 8.90
N VAL A 226 -8.65 -14.68 7.57
CA VAL A 226 -7.80 -13.77 6.75
C VAL A 226 -8.35 -12.36 6.62
N ARG A 227 -9.66 -12.15 6.83
CA ARG A 227 -10.34 -10.85 6.65
C ARG A 227 -9.65 -9.68 7.37
N PRO A 228 -9.11 -9.83 8.61
CA PRO A 228 -8.42 -8.74 9.29
C PRO A 228 -7.22 -8.15 8.52
N VAL A 229 -6.49 -8.96 7.75
CA VAL A 229 -5.37 -8.49 6.90
C VAL A 229 -5.85 -7.53 5.82
N PHE A 230 -7.05 -7.76 5.29
CA PHE A 230 -7.67 -6.93 4.25
C PHE A 230 -8.45 -5.73 4.81
N ALA A 231 -8.55 -5.58 6.13
CA ALA A 231 -9.28 -4.47 6.74
C ALA A 231 -8.86 -3.07 6.23
N PRO A 232 -7.56 -2.76 5.99
CA PRO A 232 -7.14 -1.48 5.44
C PRO A 232 -7.76 -1.14 4.08
N VAL A 233 -8.13 -2.13 3.27
CA VAL A 233 -8.77 -1.90 1.96
C VAL A 233 -10.08 -1.11 2.12
N SER A 234 -10.80 -1.28 3.24
CA SER A 234 -12.04 -0.53 3.54
C SER A 234 -11.87 0.99 3.57
N LEU A 235 -10.65 1.49 3.76
CA LEU A 235 -10.33 2.91 3.75
C LEU A 235 -10.46 3.52 2.34
N ALA A 236 -10.24 2.71 1.31
CA ALA A 236 -10.34 3.13 -0.08
C ALA A 236 -11.74 3.64 -0.42
N ALA A 237 -12.81 3.01 0.10
CA ALA A 237 -14.19 3.40 -0.19
C ALA A 237 -14.47 4.89 0.06
N ARG A 238 -14.00 5.43 1.20
CA ARG A 238 -14.21 6.85 1.52
C ARG A 238 -13.39 7.75 0.61
N VAL A 239 -12.11 7.43 0.42
CA VAL A 239 -11.19 8.27 -0.36
C VAL A 239 -11.62 8.32 -1.82
N LEU A 240 -11.92 7.17 -2.42
CA LEU A 240 -12.34 7.06 -3.81
C LEU A 240 -13.68 7.78 -4.05
N ARG A 241 -14.64 7.68 -3.12
CA ARG A 241 -15.88 8.46 -3.21
C ARG A 241 -15.62 9.97 -3.16
N VAL A 242 -14.82 10.43 -2.19
CA VAL A 242 -14.50 11.87 -2.08
C VAL A 242 -13.76 12.39 -3.32
N ALA A 243 -12.85 11.61 -3.87
CA ALA A 243 -12.11 11.97 -5.08
C ALA A 243 -12.98 11.99 -6.34
N ALA A 244 -13.98 11.12 -6.43
CA ALA A 244 -14.97 11.16 -7.51
C ALA A 244 -15.94 12.34 -7.37
N ASP A 245 -16.44 12.62 -6.17
CA ASP A 245 -17.48 13.63 -5.93
C ASP A 245 -16.91 15.06 -5.85
N ARG A 246 -15.68 15.20 -5.34
CA ARG A 246 -15.03 16.50 -5.05
C ARG A 246 -13.56 16.50 -5.47
N PRO A 247 -13.24 16.22 -6.75
CA PRO A 247 -11.85 16.11 -7.22
C PRO A 247 -11.03 17.39 -6.99
N GLY A 248 -11.63 18.58 -7.15
CA GLY A 248 -10.97 19.85 -6.86
C GLY A 248 -10.52 20.00 -5.40
N ALA A 249 -11.31 19.49 -4.44
CA ALA A 249 -10.91 19.48 -3.04
C ALA A 249 -9.74 18.52 -2.78
N VAL A 250 -9.70 17.38 -3.49
CA VAL A 250 -8.60 16.41 -3.41
C VAL A 250 -7.32 16.98 -4.03
N LEU A 251 -7.41 17.71 -5.14
CA LEU A 251 -6.27 18.44 -5.71
C LEU A 251 -5.70 19.48 -4.75
N ALA A 252 -6.58 20.23 -4.06
CA ALA A 252 -6.16 21.28 -3.14
C ALA A 252 -5.56 20.76 -1.83
N ALA A 253 -6.20 19.76 -1.21
CA ALA A 253 -5.92 19.36 0.17
C ALA A 253 -5.81 17.84 0.40
N GLY A 254 -6.00 17.03 -0.64
CA GLY A 254 -6.05 15.58 -0.52
C GLY A 254 -7.30 15.13 0.23
N VAL A 255 -7.23 13.96 0.86
CA VAL A 255 -8.34 13.45 1.68
C VAL A 255 -7.85 13.25 3.11
N PRO A 256 -8.25 14.10 4.08
CA PRO A 256 -7.74 13.98 5.44
C PRO A 256 -8.09 12.62 6.05
N ALA A 257 -7.19 12.11 6.89
CA ALA A 257 -7.45 10.94 7.71
C ALA A 257 -8.63 11.20 8.64
N ALA A 258 -9.42 10.17 8.94
CA ALA A 258 -10.56 10.23 9.84
C ALA A 258 -10.44 9.11 10.88
N PRO A 259 -9.51 9.19 11.86
CA PRO A 259 -9.04 8.03 12.61
C PRO A 259 -10.13 7.18 13.25
N LEU A 260 -11.15 7.78 13.85
CA LEU A 260 -12.27 7.04 14.45
C LEU A 260 -13.12 6.32 13.40
N ARG A 261 -13.43 7.01 12.30
CA ARG A 261 -14.22 6.46 11.19
C ARG A 261 -13.46 5.36 10.45
N ASP A 262 -12.17 5.58 10.21
CA ASP A 262 -11.28 4.67 9.50
C ASP A 262 -11.05 3.40 10.34
N ARG A 263 -10.85 3.52 11.66
CA ARG A 263 -10.80 2.37 12.59
C ARG A 263 -12.12 1.61 12.64
N TRP A 264 -13.25 2.31 12.67
CA TRP A 264 -14.57 1.67 12.67
C TRP A 264 -14.85 0.92 11.35
N ALA A 265 -14.46 1.49 10.21
CA ALA A 265 -14.52 0.82 8.92
C ALA A 265 -13.68 -0.47 8.91
N MET A 266 -12.44 -0.41 9.40
CA MET A 266 -11.56 -1.57 9.51
C MET A 266 -12.13 -2.65 10.46
N LEU A 267 -12.70 -2.27 11.61
CA LEU A 267 -13.36 -3.22 12.52
C LEU A 267 -14.53 -3.96 11.85
N ARG A 268 -15.38 -3.23 11.12
CA ARG A 268 -16.49 -3.83 10.37
C ARG A 268 -15.98 -4.77 9.28
N ALA A 269 -14.98 -4.34 8.52
CA ALA A 269 -14.34 -5.11 7.45
C ALA A 269 -13.73 -6.42 7.98
N ALA A 270 -13.03 -6.39 9.12
CA ALA A 270 -12.49 -7.57 9.77
C ALA A 270 -13.56 -8.61 10.16
N SER A 271 -14.80 -8.16 10.43
CA SER A 271 -15.96 -9.04 10.66
C SER A 271 -16.65 -9.54 9.37
N GLY A 272 -16.15 -9.18 8.19
CA GLY A 272 -16.75 -9.47 6.88
C GLY A 272 -17.84 -8.49 6.44
N ARG A 273 -18.08 -7.40 7.19
CA ARG A 273 -19.02 -6.34 6.82
C ARG A 273 -18.28 -5.26 6.04
N TRP A 274 -17.96 -5.55 4.79
CA TRP A 274 -17.31 -4.60 3.88
C TRP A 274 -18.24 -3.43 3.56
N LEU A 275 -17.68 -2.21 3.48
CA LEU A 275 -18.45 -1.03 3.10
C LEU A 275 -18.70 -1.06 1.58
N ASP A 276 -19.95 -0.88 1.17
CA ASP A 276 -20.30 -0.69 -0.25
C ASP A 276 -19.93 0.75 -0.69
N VAL A 277 -19.57 0.93 -1.96
CA VAL A 277 -19.17 2.23 -2.56
C VAL A 277 -20.31 2.85 -3.39
N ARG A 278 -21.54 2.34 -3.25
CA ARG A 278 -22.72 3.02 -3.81
C ARG A 278 -22.87 4.43 -3.23
#